data_AF-A0A7T7VT13-F1
#
_entry.id   AF-A0A7T7VT13-F1
#
_cell.length_a   1.000
_cell.length_b   1.000
_cell.length_c   1.000
_cell.angle_alpha   90.00
_cell.angle_beta   90.00
_cell.angle_gamma   90.00
#
_symmetry.space_group_name_H-M   'P 1'
#
loop_
_entity.id
_entity.type
_entity.pdbx_description
1 polymer ?
#
loop_
_entity_poly.entity_id
_entity_poly.type
_entity_poly.pdbx_seq_one_letter_code
_entity_poly.pdbx_strand_id
1 'polypeptide(L)'
;MAKMIHPIAGAIALLTIVCFWLSTVSAELMGSEAMLVTVKTIIPWGFLILIPSLMAAGGSGLQLGKGLRNPLVGVKRRRMPIIAGNGILVLIPSALYLSFKAQAASFDASFYIVQTIELIAGAVNIALLSLNMRDGLRLARKRPAVNDASA
;
A
#
# COMPACT_ATOMS: atom_id res chain seq x y z
N MET A 1 -4.77 -0.61 -22.68
CA MET A 1 -3.66 -0.40 -21.71
C MET A 1 -4.08 -0.52 -20.24
N ALA A 2 -5.12 0.18 -19.76
CA ALA A 2 -5.53 0.13 -18.34
C ALA A 2 -5.78 -1.28 -17.76
N LYS A 3 -6.26 -2.25 -18.57
CA LYS A 3 -6.46 -3.65 -18.17
C LYS A 3 -5.15 -4.38 -17.77
N MET A 4 -3.99 -3.98 -18.33
CA MET A 4 -2.68 -4.55 -18.00
C MET A 4 -1.97 -3.73 -16.91
N ILE A 5 -2.07 -2.40 -16.98
CA ILE A 5 -1.40 -1.50 -16.02
C ILE A 5 -1.99 -1.65 -14.62
N HIS A 6 -3.31 -1.84 -14.50
CA HIS A 6 -3.99 -1.94 -13.21
C HIS A 6 -3.47 -3.06 -12.29
N PRO A 7 -3.43 -4.34 -12.70
CA PRO A 7 -2.96 -5.42 -11.84
C PRO A 7 -1.48 -5.29 -11.50
N ILE A 8 -0.65 -4.84 -12.44
CA ILE A 8 0.80 -4.67 -12.23
C ILE A 8 1.05 -3.57 -11.21
N ALA A 9 0.46 -2.38 -11.40
CA ALA A 9 0.63 -1.26 -10.47
C ALA A 9 0.10 -1.60 -9.06
N GLY A 10 -1.03 -2.30 -8.99
CA GLY A 10 -1.59 -2.76 -7.71
C GLY A 10 -0.70 -3.78 -6.99
N ALA A 11 -0.12 -4.72 -7.74
CA ALA A 11 0.82 -5.71 -7.19
C ALA A 11 2.11 -5.05 -6.70
N ILE A 12 2.70 -4.14 -7.49
CA ILE A 12 3.90 -3.39 -7.08
C ILE A 12 3.60 -2.63 -5.79
N ALA A 13 2.50 -1.87 -5.73
CA ALA A 13 2.13 -1.13 -4.52
C ALA A 13 1.99 -2.03 -3.29
N LEU A 14 1.30 -3.19 -3.42
CA LEU A 14 1.13 -4.12 -2.31
C LEU A 14 2.47 -4.72 -1.87
N LEU A 15 3.29 -5.19 -2.80
CA LEU A 15 4.59 -5.78 -2.50
C LEU A 15 5.51 -4.77 -1.82
N THR A 16 5.54 -3.51 -2.29
CA THR A 16 6.32 -2.45 -1.66
C THR A 16 5.90 -2.20 -0.21
N ILE A 17 4.60 -2.08 0.07
CA ILE A 17 4.11 -1.86 1.45
C ILE A 17 4.45 -3.08 2.33
N VAL A 18 4.25 -4.30 1.82
CA VAL A 18 4.59 -5.53 2.55
C VAL A 18 6.08 -5.60 2.86
N CYS A 19 6.95 -5.25 1.90
CA CYS A 19 8.39 -5.17 2.13
C CYS A 19 8.72 -4.16 3.24
N PHE A 20 8.21 -2.93 3.20
CA PHE A 20 8.50 -1.94 4.25
C PHE A 20 8.08 -2.43 5.64
N TRP A 21 6.90 -3.04 5.74
CA TRP A 21 6.37 -3.55 6.99
C TRP A 21 7.20 -4.71 7.52
N LEU A 22 7.51 -5.71 6.67
CA LEU A 22 8.34 -6.85 7.06
C LEU A 22 9.76 -6.41 7.44
N SER A 23 10.39 -5.53 6.67
CA SER A 23 11.71 -5.01 6.99
C SER A 23 11.74 -4.32 8.36
N THR A 24 10.68 -3.55 8.68
CA THR A 24 10.55 -2.90 9.99
C THR A 24 10.39 -3.93 11.10
N VAL A 25 9.47 -4.89 10.96
CA VAL A 25 9.25 -5.93 11.97
C VAL A 25 10.48 -6.80 12.16
N SER A 26 11.18 -7.17 11.09
CA SER A 26 12.44 -7.91 11.19
C SER A 26 13.51 -7.13 11.95
N ALA A 27 13.66 -5.83 11.69
CA ALA A 27 14.61 -4.99 12.42
C ALA A 27 14.32 -4.93 13.93
N GLU A 28 13.03 -4.81 14.30
CA GLU A 28 12.56 -4.81 15.69
C GLU A 28 12.78 -6.17 16.37
N LEU A 29 12.41 -7.28 15.72
CA LEU A 29 12.55 -8.63 16.28
C LEU A 29 14.02 -9.04 16.47
N MET A 30 14.92 -8.54 15.61
CA MET A 30 16.36 -8.76 15.75
C MET A 30 17.00 -7.84 16.80
N GLY A 31 16.27 -6.82 17.29
CA GLY A 31 16.77 -5.86 18.28
C GLY A 31 17.95 -5.02 17.79
N SER A 32 18.15 -4.90 16.48
CA SER A 32 19.30 -4.21 15.90
C SER A 32 18.95 -2.75 15.59
N GLU A 33 19.44 -1.82 16.41
CA GLU A 33 19.29 -0.39 16.16
C GLU A 33 19.90 0.01 14.80
N ALA A 34 21.06 -0.53 14.43
CA ALA A 34 21.68 -0.28 13.13
C ALA A 34 20.77 -0.69 11.95
N MET A 35 20.10 -1.85 12.06
CA MET A 35 19.13 -2.29 11.06
C MET A 35 17.90 -1.38 11.05
N LEU A 36 17.41 -0.97 12.22
CA LEU A 36 16.28 -0.06 12.36
C LEU A 36 16.57 1.31 11.72
N VAL A 37 17.75 1.89 11.97
CA VAL A 37 18.23 3.12 11.32
C VAL A 37 18.24 2.95 9.81
N THR A 38 18.83 1.86 9.32
CA THR A 38 18.93 1.59 7.89
C THR A 38 17.55 1.51 7.25
N VAL A 39 16.64 0.72 7.83
CA VAL A 39 15.28 0.53 7.33
C VAL A 39 14.51 1.86 7.34
N LYS A 40 14.50 2.60 8.46
CA LYS A 40 13.77 3.87 8.57
C LYS A 40 14.36 4.98 7.71
N THR A 41 15.65 4.92 7.39
CA THR A 41 16.28 5.86 6.45
C THR A 41 15.90 5.56 5.00
N ILE A 42 15.77 4.28 4.63
CA ILE A 42 15.49 3.85 3.26
C ILE A 42 13.99 3.94 2.90
N ILE A 43 13.08 3.64 3.83
CA ILE A 43 11.64 3.59 3.54
C ILE A 43 11.10 4.86 2.84
N PRO A 44 11.44 6.10 3.27
CA PRO A 44 10.98 7.30 2.58
C PRO A 44 11.37 7.37 1.10
N TRP A 45 12.55 6.86 0.71
CA TRP A 45 12.96 6.79 -0.69
C TRP A 45 12.08 5.85 -1.50
N GLY A 46 11.60 4.78 -0.86
CA GLY A 46 10.66 3.86 -1.46
C GLY A 46 9.29 4.47 -1.78
N PHE A 47 8.94 5.64 -1.20
CA PHE A 47 7.72 6.38 -1.57
C PHE A 47 7.72 6.87 -3.01
N LEU A 48 8.90 7.09 -3.60
CA LEU A 48 9.05 7.44 -5.02
C LEU A 48 8.53 6.34 -5.95
N ILE A 49 8.52 5.09 -5.50
CA ILE A 49 7.94 3.95 -6.24
C ILE A 49 6.49 3.74 -5.82
N LEU A 50 6.22 3.80 -4.52
CA LEU A 50 4.90 3.48 -3.95
C LEU A 50 3.82 4.45 -4.41
N ILE A 51 4.08 5.76 -4.33
CA ILE A 51 3.08 6.80 -4.63
C ILE A 51 2.65 6.72 -6.10
N PRO A 52 3.55 6.70 -7.10
CA PRO A 52 3.16 6.53 -8.50
C PRO A 52 2.43 5.20 -8.76
N SER A 53 2.85 4.11 -8.11
CA SER A 53 2.19 2.81 -8.25
C SER A 53 0.76 2.83 -7.73
N LEU A 54 0.51 3.45 -6.56
CA LEU A 54 -0.83 3.63 -6.01
C LEU A 54 -1.69 4.56 -6.87
N MET A 55 -1.12 5.65 -7.38
CA MET A 55 -1.81 6.57 -8.30
C MET A 55 -2.21 5.86 -9.59
N ALA A 56 -1.29 5.10 -10.20
CA ALA A 56 -1.56 4.31 -11.40
C ALA A 56 -2.61 3.22 -11.14
N ALA A 57 -2.52 2.49 -10.03
CA ALA A 57 -3.48 1.46 -9.64
C ALA A 57 -4.87 2.05 -9.36
N GLY A 58 -4.95 3.15 -8.60
CA GLY A 58 -6.18 3.86 -8.27
C GLY A 58 -6.84 4.48 -9.50
N GLY A 59 -6.07 5.22 -10.31
CA GLY A 59 -6.55 5.88 -11.53
C GLY A 59 -7.06 4.89 -12.57
N SER A 60 -6.26 3.86 -12.89
CA SER A 60 -6.69 2.80 -13.81
C SER A 60 -7.88 1.98 -13.27
N GLY A 61 -7.94 1.75 -11.96
CA GLY A 61 -9.03 1.04 -11.30
C GLY A 61 -10.36 1.81 -11.37
N LEU A 62 -10.32 3.14 -11.21
CA LEU A 62 -11.49 4.00 -11.37
C LEU A 62 -11.98 3.98 -12.83
N GLN A 63 -11.08 4.06 -13.80
CA GLN A 63 -11.45 3.98 -15.23
C GLN A 63 -12.11 2.63 -15.57
N LEU A 64 -11.54 1.51 -15.11
CA LEU A 64 -12.09 0.17 -15.36
C LEU A 64 -13.43 -0.08 -14.66
N GLY A 65 -13.73 0.67 -13.59
CA GLY A 65 -14.98 0.60 -12.83
C GLY A 65 -16.09 1.53 -13.32
N LYS A 66 -15.81 2.47 -14.24
CA LYS A 66 -16.82 3.40 -14.77
C LYS A 66 -17.96 2.61 -15.44
N GLY A 67 -19.20 2.88 -15.04
CA GLY A 67 -20.41 2.25 -15.59
C GLY A 67 -20.77 0.86 -15.02
N LEU A 68 -19.92 0.23 -14.19
CA LEU A 68 -20.23 -1.06 -13.59
C LEU A 68 -21.12 -0.92 -12.35
N ARG A 69 -22.36 -1.43 -12.40
CA ARG A 69 -23.30 -1.48 -11.27
C ARG A 69 -23.11 -2.70 -10.36
N ASN A 70 -21.90 -3.25 -10.29
CA ASN A 70 -21.62 -4.45 -9.46
C ASN A 70 -21.38 -4.04 -7.98
N PRO A 71 -22.07 -4.66 -7.00
CA PRO A 71 -21.88 -4.37 -5.57
C PRO A 71 -20.42 -4.41 -5.10
N LEU A 72 -19.61 -5.31 -5.67
CA LEU A 72 -18.18 -5.42 -5.34
C LEU A 72 -17.36 -4.20 -5.80
N VAL A 73 -17.76 -3.54 -6.89
CA VAL A 73 -17.12 -2.29 -7.34
C VAL A 73 -17.42 -1.15 -6.37
N GLY A 74 -18.61 -1.11 -5.78
CA GLY A 74 -18.99 -0.14 -4.75
C GLY A 74 -18.16 -0.29 -3.47
N VAL A 75 -17.98 -1.52 -2.99
CA VAL A 75 -17.12 -1.81 -1.82
C VAL A 75 -15.66 -1.41 -2.11
N LYS A 76 -15.15 -1.76 -3.30
CA LYS A 76 -13.81 -1.39 -3.77
C LYS A 76 -13.59 0.13 -3.72
N ARG A 77 -14.57 0.88 -4.24
CA ARG A 77 -14.53 2.34 -4.34
C ARG A 77 -14.60 3.02 -2.96
N ARG A 78 -15.29 2.43 -1.98
CA ARG A 78 -15.31 2.94 -0.60
C ARG A 78 -14.01 2.68 0.16
N ARG A 79 -13.32 1.56 -0.10
CA ARG A 79 -12.05 1.24 0.57
C ARG A 79 -10.89 2.09 0.07
N MET A 80 -10.90 2.52 -1.20
CA MET A 80 -9.76 3.21 -1.79
C MET A 80 -9.41 4.56 -1.12
N PRO A 81 -10.38 5.45 -0.78
CA PRO A 81 -10.10 6.65 -0.02
C PRO A 81 -9.56 6.37 1.39
N ILE A 82 -10.01 5.30 2.04
CA ILE A 82 -9.54 4.91 3.37
C ILE A 82 -8.07 4.47 3.30
N ILE A 83 -7.71 3.64 2.30
CA ILE A 83 -6.32 3.21 2.04
C ILE A 83 -5.43 4.44 1.76
N ALA A 84 -5.87 5.32 0.87
CA ALA A 84 -5.11 6.53 0.52
C ALA A 84 -4.98 7.49 1.71
N GLY A 85 -6.06 7.70 2.46
CA GLY A 85 -6.06 8.54 3.66
C GLY A 85 -5.14 8.01 4.75
N ASN A 86 -5.18 6.71 5.05
CA ASN A 86 -4.25 6.08 5.99
C ASN A 86 -2.80 6.20 5.53
N GLY A 87 -2.54 6.03 4.23
CA GLY A 87 -1.23 6.26 3.63
C GLY A 87 -0.71 7.69 3.82
N ILE A 88 -1.51 8.68 3.42
CA ILE A 88 -1.09 10.08 3.35
C ILE A 88 -1.09 10.74 4.73
N LEU A 89 -2.06 10.44 5.59
CA LEU A 89 -2.25 11.14 6.87
C LEU A 89 -1.55 10.45 8.04
N VAL A 90 -1.26 9.14 7.93
CA VAL A 90 -0.65 8.37 9.02
C VAL A 90 0.71 7.83 8.60
N LEU A 91 0.77 6.99 7.56
CA LEU A 91 2.00 6.27 7.22
C LEU A 91 3.13 7.16 6.74
N ILE A 92 2.87 8.09 5.82
CA ILE A 92 3.89 8.99 5.29
C ILE A 92 4.47 9.89 6.39
N PRO A 93 3.66 10.63 7.18
CA PRO A 93 4.18 11.45 8.28
C PRO A 93 4.95 10.63 9.32
N SER A 94 4.43 9.47 9.72
CA SER A 94 5.13 8.59 10.66
C SER A 94 6.47 8.12 10.13
N ALA A 95 6.55 7.67 8.86
CA ALA A 95 7.80 7.22 8.27
C ALA A 95 8.86 8.33 8.19
N LEU A 96 8.45 9.56 7.83
CA LEU A 96 9.36 10.71 7.80
C LEU A 96 9.84 11.09 9.21
N TYR A 97 8.94 11.09 10.20
CA TYR A 97 9.30 11.33 11.60
C TYR A 97 10.28 10.29 12.14
N LEU A 98 9.97 9.00 11.91
CA LEU A 98 10.82 7.88 12.33
C LEU A 98 12.17 7.92 11.63
N SER A 99 12.22 8.27 10.35
CA SER A 99 13.45 8.46 9.60
C SER A 99 14.33 9.55 10.20
N PHE A 100 13.74 10.70 10.53
CA PHE A 100 14.45 11.82 11.17
C PHE A 100 15.02 11.41 12.53
N LYS A 101 14.21 10.77 13.38
CA LYS A 101 14.62 10.31 14.71
C LYS A 101 15.68 9.22 14.65
N ALA A 102 15.54 8.26 13.74
CA ALA A 102 16.49 7.15 13.59
C ALA A 102 17.86 7.64 13.09
N GLN A 103 17.88 8.58 12.14
CA GLN A 103 19.15 9.20 11.68
C GLN A 103 19.85 9.99 12.80
N ALA A 104 19.10 10.53 13.74
CA ALA A 104 19.62 11.17 14.95
C ALA A 104 19.95 10.18 16.08
N ALA A 105 19.84 8.87 15.85
CA ALA A 105 19.98 7.81 16.87
C ALA A 105 19.13 8.05 18.13
N SER A 106 17.94 8.64 17.96
CA SER A 106 17.07 9.05 19.05
C SER A 106 15.87 8.10 19.18
N PHE A 107 16.06 7.03 19.95
CA PHE A 107 15.06 5.99 20.23
C PHE A 107 14.39 6.21 21.60
N ASP A 108 13.66 7.32 21.74
CA ASP A 108 12.91 7.64 22.95
C ASP A 108 11.45 7.15 22.90
N ALA A 109 10.69 7.39 23.96
CA ALA A 109 9.28 7.00 24.04
C ALA A 109 8.46 7.52 22.86
N SER A 110 8.74 8.73 22.36
CA SER A 110 8.04 9.29 21.21
C SER A 110 8.28 8.50 19.92
N PHE A 111 9.52 8.03 19.71
CA PHE A 111 9.86 7.15 18.60
C PHE A 111 9.03 5.87 18.65
N TYR A 112 9.03 5.18 19.79
CA TYR A 112 8.32 3.90 19.93
C TYR A 112 6.80 4.03 19.84
N ILE A 113 6.22 5.16 20.30
CA ILE A 113 4.79 5.45 20.11
C ILE A 113 4.47 5.56 18.62
N VAL A 114 5.21 6.41 17.89
CA VAL A 114 4.96 6.61 16.45
C VAL A 114 5.25 5.34 15.64
N GLN A 115 6.27 4.59 16.04
CA GLN A 115 6.61 3.28 15.46
C GLN A 115 5.48 2.27 15.60
N THR A 116 4.87 2.20 16.78
CA THR A 116 3.71 1.32 17.02
C THR A 116 2.53 1.72 16.14
N ILE A 117 2.26 3.03 16.03
CA ILE A 117 1.23 3.57 15.13
C ILE A 117 1.52 3.20 13.68
N GLU A 118 2.77 3.35 13.23
CA GLU A 118 3.20 3.02 11.87
C GLU A 118 3.00 1.54 11.55
N LEU A 119 3.39 0.64 12.45
CA LEU A 119 3.19 -0.81 12.28
C LEU A 119 1.71 -1.19 12.20
N ILE A 120 0.88 -0.66 13.10
CA ILE A 120 -0.58 -0.93 13.09
C ILE A 120 -1.21 -0.38 11.81
N ALA A 121 -0.93 0.89 11.47
CA ALA A 121 -1.44 1.51 10.27
C ALA A 121 -0.97 0.76 9.01
N GLY A 122 0.25 0.25 9.00
CA GLY A 122 0.83 -0.52 7.90
C GLY A 122 0.12 -1.85 7.72
N ALA A 123 -0.09 -2.59 8.81
CA ALA A 123 -0.83 -3.85 8.80
C ALA A 123 -2.28 -3.66 8.31
N VAL A 124 -2.97 -2.62 8.79
CA VAL A 124 -4.31 -2.25 8.33
C VAL A 124 -4.30 -1.93 6.83
N ASN A 125 -3.30 -1.17 6.36
CA ASN A 125 -3.21 -0.80 4.95
C ASN A 125 -2.98 -2.03 4.05
N ILE A 126 -2.10 -2.95 4.46
CA ILE A 126 -1.85 -4.22 3.77
C ILE A 126 -3.13 -5.05 3.70
N ALA A 127 -3.85 -5.18 4.82
CA ALA A 127 -5.10 -5.94 4.87
C ALA A 127 -6.16 -5.34 3.92
N LEU A 128 -6.37 -4.03 3.98
CA LEU A 128 -7.33 -3.33 3.13
C LEU A 128 -6.97 -3.45 1.64
N LEU A 129 -5.70 -3.26 1.28
CA LEU A 129 -5.23 -3.36 -0.10
C LEU A 129 -5.31 -4.80 -0.63
N SER A 130 -4.98 -5.80 0.20
CA SER A 130 -5.11 -7.22 -0.13
C SER A 130 -6.55 -7.63 -0.38
N LEU A 131 -7.48 -7.20 0.48
CA LEU A 131 -8.92 -7.41 0.28
C LEU A 131 -9.41 -6.72 -1.00
N ASN A 132 -8.97 -5.49 -1.25
CA ASN A 132 -9.29 -4.72 -2.45
C ASN A 132 -8.79 -5.44 -3.73
N MET A 133 -7.57 -6.00 -3.71
CA MET A 133 -7.02 -6.80 -4.80
C MET A 133 -7.78 -8.13 -5.00
N ARG A 134 -8.11 -8.84 -3.91
CA ARG A 134 -8.90 -10.08 -3.95
C ARG A 134 -10.26 -9.87 -4.60
N ASP A 135 -10.95 -8.79 -4.25
CA ASP A 135 -12.24 -8.44 -4.84
C ASP A 135 -12.09 -8.09 -6.33
N GLY A 136 -10.98 -7.45 -6.72
CA GLY A 136 -10.62 -7.22 -8.13
C GLY A 136 -10.44 -8.51 -8.94
N LEU A 137 -9.74 -9.51 -8.40
CA LEU A 137 -9.55 -10.82 -9.04
C LEU A 137 -10.87 -11.58 -9.18
N ARG A 138 -11.74 -11.52 -8.16
CA ARG A 138 -13.08 -12.12 -8.20
C ARG A 138 -13.95 -11.50 -9.29
N LEU A 139 -13.87 -10.19 -9.49
CA LEU A 139 -14.55 -9.49 -10.58
C LEU A 139 -14.02 -9.90 -11.97
N ALA A 140 -12.71 -10.06 -12.10
CA ALA A 140 -12.10 -10.51 -13.36
C ALA A 140 -12.58 -11.92 -13.74
N ARG A 141 -12.68 -12.85 -12.77
CA ARG A 141 -13.17 -14.22 -13.01
C ARG A 141 -14.65 -14.32 -13.37
N LYS A 142 -15.48 -13.34 -12.98
CA LYS A 142 -16.94 -13.33 -13.24
C LYS A 142 -17.33 -12.64 -14.55
N ARG A 143 -16.38 -12.07 -15.31
CA ARG A 143 -16.68 -11.60 -16.68
C ARG A 143 -16.80 -12.84 -17.58
N PRO A 144 -17.94 -13.06 -18.26
CA PRO A 144 -17.99 -14.05 -19.33
C PRO A 144 -16.96 -13.64 -20.38
N ALA A 145 -16.23 -14.60 -20.95
CA ALA A 145 -15.48 -14.39 -22.17
C ALA A 145 -16.49 -14.09 -23.29
N VAL A 146 -16.95 -12.84 -23.39
CA VAL A 146 -17.71 -12.39 -24.55
C VAL A 146 -16.70 -12.16 -25.67
N ASN A 147 -16.56 -13.20 -26.50
CA ASN A 147 -16.03 -13.24 -27.86
C ASN A 147 -15.33 -11.99 -28.39
N ASP A 148 -14.00 -12.04 -28.47
CA ASP A 148 -13.23 -11.38 -29.53
C ASP A 148 -13.35 -12.22 -30.83
N ALA A 149 -14.59 -12.44 -31.30
CA ALA A 149 -14.90 -13.09 -32.57
C ALA A 149 -15.89 -12.22 -33.34
N SER A 150 -15.39 -11.10 -33.87
CA SER A 150 -15.97 -10.39 -35.02
C SER A 150 -14.89 -9.47 -35.60
N ALA A 151 -13.99 -10.10 -36.35
CA ALA A 151 -13.22 -9.50 -37.42
C ALA A 151 -13.55 -10.27 -38.69
#